data_AF-A0A4X1SEK9-F1
#
_entry.id   AF-A0A4X1SEK9-F1
#
_cell.length_a   1.000
_cell.length_b   1.000
_cell.length_c   1.000
_cell.angle_alpha   90.00
_cell.angle_beta   90.00
_cell.angle_gamma   90.00
#
_symmetry.space_group_name_H-M   'P 1'
#
loop_
_entity.id
_entity.type
_entity.pdbx_description
1 polymer ?
#
loop_
_entity_poly.entity_id
_entity_poly.type
_entity_poly.pdbx_seq_one_letter_code
_entity_poly.pdbx_strand_id
1 'polypeptide(L)' 'MDPCSCSPDCCSCCPAGCARCAQGCICKGASDKCSCCA' A
#
# COMPACT_ATOMS: atom_id res chain seq x y z
N MET A 1 -16.66 -3.80 10.06
CA MET A 1 -15.52 -4.25 9.22
C MET A 1 -14.76 -3.00 8.81
N ASP A 2 -13.53 -2.88 9.32
CA ASP A 2 -12.71 -1.68 9.42
C ASP A 2 -12.34 -1.07 8.04
N PRO A 3 -12.53 0.24 7.82
CA PRO A 3 -12.14 0.92 6.58
C PRO A 3 -10.61 1.01 6.49
N CYS A 4 -10.05 0.04 5.77
CA CYS A 4 -8.69 -0.01 5.25
C CYS A 4 -7.60 0.41 6.24
N SER A 5 -7.27 -0.54 7.10
CA SER A 5 -6.05 -0.55 7.91
C SER A 5 -4.86 -0.75 6.96
N CYS A 6 -4.48 0.32 6.24
CA CYS A 6 -3.12 0.42 5.71
C CYS A 6 -2.21 0.60 6.93
N SER A 7 -1.92 -0.49 7.63
CA SER A 7 -0.91 -0.56 8.67
C SER A 7 0.38 0.06 8.11
N PRO A 8 1.24 0.68 8.95
CA PRO A 8 2.53 1.19 8.49
C PRO A 8 3.37 0.15 7.72
N ASP A 9 3.02 -1.13 7.84
CA ASP A 9 3.60 -2.28 7.15
C ASP A 9 2.78 -2.86 5.97
N CYS A 10 1.73 -2.21 5.42
CA CYS A 10 1.01 -2.80 4.25
C CYS A 10 1.96 -3.08 3.09
N CYS A 11 2.86 -2.13 2.84
CA CYS A 11 3.97 -2.28 1.92
C CYS A 11 5.02 -1.22 2.19
N SER A 12 6.29 -1.60 2.07
CA SER A 12 7.42 -0.67 2.22
C SER A 12 7.61 0.23 0.99
N CYS A 13 7.01 -0.16 -0.13
CA CYS A 13 7.25 0.44 -1.44
C CYS A 13 6.42 1.68 -1.78
N CYS A 14 5.38 2.00 -0.99
CA CYS A 14 4.50 3.13 -1.26
C CYS A 14 4.37 4.02 0.00
N PRO A 15 4.22 5.35 -0.14
CA PRO A 15 4.17 6.26 1.01
C PRO A 15 2.91 6.04 1.85
N ALA A 16 3.00 6.42 3.13
CA ALA A 16 1.86 6.40 4.05
C ALA A 16 0.69 7.24 3.48
N GLY A 17 -0.50 6.63 3.38
CA GLY A 17 -1.67 7.27 2.77
C GLY A 17 -1.81 7.08 1.26
N CYS A 18 -1.11 6.12 0.65
CA CYS A 18 -1.33 5.77 -0.75
C CYS A 18 -2.82 5.44 -1.01
N ALA A 19 -3.48 6.23 -1.86
CA ALA A 19 -4.92 6.11 -2.12
C ALA A 19 -5.31 4.73 -2.67
N ARG A 20 -4.46 4.13 -3.50
CA ARG A 20 -4.66 2.77 -4.04
C ARG A 20 -4.55 1.72 -2.93
N CYS A 21 -3.55 1.84 -2.06
CA CYS A 21 -3.42 0.95 -0.90
C CYS A 21 -4.53 1.14 0.14
N ALA A 22 -5.07 2.35 0.28
CA ALA A 22 -6.19 2.68 1.16
C ALA A 22 -7.55 2.16 0.67
N GLN A 23 -7.61 1.60 -0.54
CA GLN A 23 -8.74 0.78 -0.99
C GLN A 23 -8.41 -0.71 -0.90
N GLY A 24 -7.13 -1.07 -1.04
CA GLY A 24 -6.58 -2.41 -0.84
C GLY A 24 -5.17 -2.50 -1.42
N CYS A 25 -4.19 -2.89 -0.60
CA CYS A 25 -2.78 -3.00 -0.97
C CYS A 25 -2.58 -4.04 -2.10
N ILE A 26 -2.37 -3.60 -3.35
CA ILE A 26 -2.12 -4.49 -4.51
C ILE A 26 -0.63 -4.79 -4.75
N CYS A 27 0.23 -4.22 -3.92
CA CYS A 27 1.67 -4.32 -4.02
C CYS A 27 2.09 -5.76 -3.69
N LYS A 28 2.25 -6.60 -4.72
CA LYS A 28 2.71 -7.99 -4.58
C LYS A 28 4.20 -8.05 -4.21
N GLY A 29 4.54 -7.70 -2.96
CA GLY A 29 5.90 -7.87 -2.42
C GLY A 29 6.97 -7.02 -3.11
N ALA A 30 6.62 -5.83 -3.60
CA ALA A 30 7.62 -4.87 -4.07
C ALA A 30 8.39 -4.32 -2.85
N SER A 31 9.71 -4.46 -2.85
CA SER A 31 10.56 -4.08 -1.72
C SER A 31 10.77 -2.56 -1.64
N ASP A 32 10.97 -1.88 -2.77
CA ASP A 32 11.42 -0.48 -2.79
C ASP A 32 10.46 0.48 -3.50
N LYS A 33 9.93 0.09 -4.66
CA LYS A 33 9.07 0.97 -5.44
C LYS A 33 8.05 0.19 -6.24
N CYS A 34 6.79 0.44 -5.94
CA CYS A 34 5.64 -0.15 -6.61
C CYS A 34 5.39 0.61 -7.92
N SER A 35 5.56 -0.03 -9.08
CA SER A 35 5.09 0.54 -10.37
C SER A 35 3.57 0.62 -10.44
N CYS A 36 2.89 -0.20 -9.63
CA CYS A 36 1.45 -0.24 -9.53
C CYS A 36 0.85 0.86 -8.65
N CYS A 37 1.62 1.73 -7.99
CA CYS A 37 1.06 2.87 -7.23
C CYS A 37 1.83 4.18 -7.48
N ALA A 38 2.50 4.26 -8.63
CA ALA A 38 3.02 5.50 -9.19
C ALA A 38 1.91 6.53 -9.41
#